data_AF-A0A2N2XAI9-F1
#
_entry.id   AF-A0A2N2XAI9-F1
#
_cell.length_a   1.000
_cell.length_b   1.000
_cell.length_c   1.000
_cell.angle_alpha   90.00
_cell.angle_beta   90.00
_cell.angle_gamma   90.00
#
_symmetry.space_group_name_H-M   'P 1'
#
loop_
_entity.id
_entity.type
_entity.pdbx_description
1 polymer ?
#
loop_
_entity_poly.entity_id
_entity_poly.type
_entity_poly.pdbx_seq_one_letter_code
_entity_poly.pdbx_strand_id
1 'polypeptide(L)'
;MKSIFSQNLTAIYLFLSIILSITSQAQTKQENNLTFLHTSGHDIVNEAGEKIFLKGVGLGNWLLPEGYMWKFGKFGDRPRRIEKVVSDLIGQEKAEHFWKTYRQNYITEADVKRIAELGFNSVRPALNSRLFLTEGENPVYVEEGFQLMDSLISWCKKHKLYVIIDMHGAPGGQTGANIDDSPNDIPELFIEEKYQDQLVNLWVKIAERYKDEPTVAAYDLLNEPLPKATGADLKYKHLLVPLYQRITAAIRKIDQKHMITLEGFDWSNDWSLFDKPFDSNVFYQFHYYCWARPDNLNNIDEYLIKRKELNTPIWAGEMGEKGNAIHWASSQYLETNNIGFALWPWKKMDTKNTPYSIKKPDNWDLISEYTKGGDKPDSLIAEKAFNDFLENIKLANCDYFEDVSNAINTRIPGKIEAENYGFGGYNKSYFVLDTLNKSEFYRKTEPVKIKLDSKDKDQFWSDQSVELQKSEWLVYNFTSLESKKYQFTLKASSGEKPTKLVIEINNKKVKFTINNKDLTELSIGNFNLKKGENKIKILVKSNVAKLDWIYIK
;
A
#
# COMPACT_ATOMS: atom_id res chain seq x y z
N MET A 1 66.96 63.27 32.39
CA MET A 1 68.25 62.66 32.78
C MET A 1 68.02 61.18 33.01
N LYS A 2 68.67 60.33 32.19
CA LYS A 2 69.15 58.94 32.40
C LYS A 2 68.32 57.97 33.29
N SER A 3 68.05 56.71 32.97
CA SER A 3 68.39 55.84 31.84
C SER A 3 67.84 54.41 32.08
N ILE A 4 67.45 53.72 30.98
CA ILE A 4 67.70 52.27 30.65
C ILE A 4 66.89 51.21 31.43
N PHE A 5 65.88 50.54 30.83
CA PHE A 5 65.88 49.40 29.88
C PHE A 5 66.32 48.02 30.43
N SER A 6 65.37 47.08 30.57
CA SER A 6 65.37 45.72 29.99
C SER A 6 64.15 44.92 30.54
N GLN A 7 63.09 44.70 29.74
CA GLN A 7 62.86 43.51 28.91
C GLN A 7 62.84 42.17 29.67
N ASN A 8 61.64 41.72 30.08
CA ASN A 8 61.03 40.42 29.74
C ASN A 8 59.84 40.15 30.66
N LEU A 9 58.64 40.58 30.25
CA LEU A 9 57.37 40.29 30.93
C LEU A 9 56.30 40.03 29.86
N THR A 10 56.46 38.92 29.13
CA THR A 10 55.43 38.41 28.20
C THR A 10 55.58 36.91 27.98
N ALA A 11 55.49 36.15 29.06
CA ALA A 11 55.15 34.72 29.05
C ALA A 11 54.75 34.36 30.48
N ILE A 12 53.81 33.44 30.67
CA ILE A 12 53.19 33.09 31.96
C ILE A 12 52.01 34.01 32.34
N TYR A 13 51.00 34.10 31.47
CA TYR A 13 49.58 34.22 31.86
C TYR A 13 48.67 33.72 30.71
N LEU A 14 49.03 32.59 30.11
CA LEU A 14 48.19 31.94 29.09
C LEU A 14 48.35 30.42 29.13
N PHE A 15 48.20 29.84 30.31
CA PHE A 15 48.14 28.38 30.49
C PHE A 15 47.18 27.99 31.64
N LEU A 16 46.04 28.67 31.71
CA LEU A 16 44.96 28.34 32.67
C LEU A 16 43.58 28.76 32.13
N SER A 17 43.36 28.54 30.83
CA SER A 17 42.06 28.75 30.19
C SER A 17 41.78 27.78 29.02
N ILE A 18 42.50 26.65 28.95
CA ILE A 18 42.25 25.57 27.98
C ILE A 18 42.02 24.24 28.71
N ILE A 19 41.19 24.21 29.75
CA ILE A 19 40.49 22.98 30.20
C ILE A 19 39.14 23.41 30.77
N LEU A 20 38.28 23.97 29.92
CA LEU A 20 36.84 24.01 30.18
C LEU A 20 36.10 23.75 28.89
N SER A 21 35.43 22.59 28.87
CA SER A 21 34.27 22.28 28.02
C SER A 21 34.51 22.21 26.51
N ILE A 22 35.36 21.28 26.08
CA ILE A 22 35.02 20.44 24.91
C ILE A 22 34.45 19.13 25.46
N THR A 23 33.32 19.20 26.14
CA THR A 23 32.38 18.09 26.09
C THR A 23 31.76 18.17 24.71
N SER A 24 32.33 17.42 23.77
CA SER A 24 31.56 16.95 22.64
C SER A 24 30.30 16.32 23.23
N GLN A 25 29.17 17.02 23.16
CA GLN A 25 27.89 16.34 23.09
C GLN A 25 27.99 15.53 21.80
N ALA A 26 28.54 14.32 21.92
CA ALA A 26 28.02 13.21 21.17
C ALA A 26 26.54 13.20 21.56
N GLN A 27 25.75 13.89 20.76
CA GLN A 27 24.32 13.71 20.74
C GLN A 27 24.18 12.26 20.34
N THR A 28 24.14 11.37 21.34
CA THR A 28 23.72 9.99 21.18
C THR A 28 22.40 10.15 20.45
N LYS A 29 22.43 9.82 19.16
CA LYS A 29 21.26 9.80 18.30
C LYS A 29 20.35 8.81 19.00
N GLN A 30 19.44 9.32 19.84
CA GLN A 30 18.49 8.50 20.55
C GLN A 30 17.82 7.71 19.44
N GLU A 31 18.01 6.40 19.44
CA GLU A 31 17.35 5.55 18.46
C GLU A 31 15.87 5.79 18.69
N ASN A 32 15.23 6.57 17.82
CA ASN A 32 13.78 6.73 17.83
C ASN A 32 13.20 5.35 17.54
N ASN A 33 12.90 4.63 18.63
CA ASN A 33 12.11 3.42 18.64
C ASN A 33 10.65 3.81 18.36
N LEU A 34 9.89 2.87 17.81
CA LEU A 34 8.46 3.06 17.63
C LEU A 34 7.79 3.19 19.01
N THR A 35 6.85 4.10 19.11
CA THR A 35 5.98 4.28 20.29
C THR A 35 4.57 3.87 19.93
N PHE A 36 3.69 3.74 20.92
CA PHE A 36 2.28 3.51 20.62
C PHE A 36 1.72 4.62 19.73
N LEU A 37 0.79 4.24 18.87
CA LEU A 37 0.02 5.15 18.04
C LEU A 37 -1.38 5.31 18.62
N HIS A 38 -1.92 6.50 18.49
CA HIS A 38 -3.26 6.83 18.92
C HIS A 38 -3.96 7.72 17.90
N THR A 39 -5.29 7.70 17.91
CA THR A 39 -6.10 8.59 17.09
C THR A 39 -6.29 9.95 17.77
N SER A 40 -6.27 11.02 16.99
CA SER A 40 -6.47 12.40 17.43
C SER A 40 -7.20 13.19 16.36
N GLY A 41 -8.52 13.31 16.50
CA GLY A 41 -9.38 13.86 15.45
C GLY A 41 -9.23 13.06 14.15
N HIS A 42 -8.81 13.70 13.06
CA HIS A 42 -8.61 13.03 11.78
C HIS A 42 -7.19 12.46 11.57
N ASP A 43 -6.32 12.52 12.58
CA ASP A 43 -4.91 12.13 12.47
C ASP A 43 -4.58 10.91 13.34
N ILE A 44 -3.64 10.11 12.85
CA ILE A 44 -2.92 9.12 13.66
C ILE A 44 -1.65 9.81 14.16
N VAL A 45 -1.38 9.74 15.46
CA VAL A 45 -0.23 10.38 16.10
C VAL A 45 0.55 9.39 16.97
N ASN A 46 1.83 9.65 17.16
CA ASN A 46 2.65 8.94 18.15
C ASN A 46 2.48 9.54 19.56
N GLU A 47 3.17 9.01 20.56
CA GLU A 47 3.09 9.49 21.95
C GLU A 47 3.59 10.94 22.13
N ALA A 48 4.41 11.45 21.20
CA ALA A 48 4.86 12.84 21.18
C ALA A 48 3.86 13.79 20.51
N GLY A 49 2.72 13.28 20.02
CA GLY A 49 1.72 14.05 19.27
C GLY A 49 2.15 14.34 17.82
N GLU A 50 3.21 13.70 17.33
CA GLU A 50 3.65 13.84 15.95
C GLU A 50 2.77 12.97 15.06
N LYS A 51 2.27 13.57 13.97
CA LYS A 51 1.45 12.87 13.00
C LYS A 51 2.24 11.77 12.29
N ILE A 52 1.70 10.56 12.32
CA ILE A 52 2.22 9.39 11.63
C ILE A 52 1.31 9.05 10.46
N PHE A 53 1.89 9.07 9.27
CA PHE A 53 1.18 8.76 8.05
C PHE A 53 1.51 7.32 7.63
N LEU A 54 0.65 6.36 7.97
CA LEU A 54 0.88 4.93 7.71
C LEU A 54 0.81 4.62 6.21
N LYS A 55 1.97 4.35 5.61
CA LYS A 55 2.16 3.94 4.21
C LYS A 55 2.86 2.61 4.19
N GLY A 56 2.08 1.57 4.03
CA GLY A 56 2.54 0.20 4.15
C GLY A 56 2.28 -0.65 2.94
N VAL A 57 2.51 -1.94 3.15
CA VAL A 57 2.21 -3.00 2.21
C VAL A 57 1.46 -4.12 2.93
N GLY A 58 0.48 -4.71 2.27
CA GLY A 58 -0.15 -5.94 2.70
C GLY A 58 0.77 -7.12 2.44
N LEU A 59 0.93 -7.98 3.45
CA LEU A 59 1.66 -9.25 3.33
C LEU A 59 0.71 -10.37 2.91
N GLY A 60 -0.10 -10.08 1.89
CA GLY A 60 -1.00 -11.03 1.26
C GLY A 60 -0.27 -12.23 0.68
N ASN A 61 -1.04 -13.29 0.46
CA ASN A 61 -0.57 -14.60 0.04
C ASN A 61 0.25 -15.39 1.07
N TRP A 62 0.69 -14.78 2.19
CA TRP A 62 1.62 -15.43 3.11
C TRP A 62 0.95 -16.37 4.11
N LEU A 63 0.20 -15.81 5.06
CA LEU A 63 -0.55 -16.56 6.07
C LEU A 63 -1.95 -16.92 5.58
N LEU A 64 -2.42 -16.23 4.54
CA LEU A 64 -3.62 -16.54 3.78
C LEU A 64 -3.30 -16.50 2.28
N PRO A 65 -3.23 -17.65 1.59
CA PRO A 65 -2.99 -17.72 0.15
C PRO A 65 -4.26 -17.49 -0.68
N GLU A 66 -4.14 -16.72 -1.76
CA GLU A 66 -5.25 -16.43 -2.69
C GLU A 66 -4.95 -16.97 -4.09
N GLY A 67 -5.91 -17.66 -4.70
CA GLY A 67 -5.64 -18.47 -5.89
C GLY A 67 -5.16 -17.68 -7.11
N TYR A 68 -5.66 -16.45 -7.29
CA TYR A 68 -5.24 -15.61 -8.41
C TYR A 68 -3.75 -15.24 -8.34
N MET A 69 -3.18 -15.13 -7.11
CA MET A 69 -1.76 -14.87 -6.88
C MET A 69 -0.88 -16.08 -7.20
N TRP A 70 -1.48 -17.26 -7.33
CA TRP A 70 -0.87 -18.53 -7.73
C TRP A 70 -1.15 -18.89 -9.19
N LYS A 71 -1.87 -18.04 -9.94
CA LYS A 71 -2.41 -18.35 -11.28
C LYS A 71 -3.34 -19.55 -11.29
N PHE A 72 -4.02 -19.83 -10.19
CA PHE A 72 -4.98 -20.93 -10.10
C PHE A 72 -6.37 -20.52 -10.57
N GLY A 73 -7.13 -21.52 -11.01
CA GLY A 73 -8.53 -21.42 -11.39
C GLY A 73 -9.49 -21.77 -10.25
N LYS A 74 -10.75 -22.00 -10.61
CA LYS A 74 -11.86 -22.21 -9.66
C LYS A 74 -11.63 -23.30 -8.60
N PHE A 75 -10.87 -24.35 -8.89
CA PHE A 75 -10.59 -25.44 -7.94
C PHE A 75 -9.38 -25.17 -7.04
N GLY A 76 -8.79 -23.98 -7.11
CA GLY A 76 -7.69 -23.52 -6.26
C GLY A 76 -7.79 -22.01 -6.02
N ASP A 77 -8.99 -21.43 -5.98
CA ASP A 77 -9.20 -19.98 -5.89
C ASP A 77 -9.01 -19.42 -4.47
N ARG A 78 -9.07 -20.27 -3.43
CA ARG A 78 -9.08 -19.89 -2.00
C ARG A 78 -8.28 -20.87 -1.13
N PRO A 79 -7.90 -20.52 0.12
CA PRO A 79 -6.92 -21.25 0.92
C PRO A 79 -7.17 -22.76 1.01
N ARG A 80 -8.35 -23.21 1.45
CA ARG A 80 -8.70 -24.64 1.56
C ARG A 80 -8.54 -25.42 0.25
N ARG A 81 -8.89 -24.77 -0.87
CA ARG A 81 -8.81 -25.39 -2.19
C ARG A 81 -7.37 -25.45 -2.67
N ILE A 82 -6.56 -24.42 -2.39
CA ILE A 82 -5.12 -24.44 -2.66
C ILE A 82 -4.45 -25.55 -1.84
N GLU A 83 -4.74 -25.65 -0.54
CA GLU A 83 -4.26 -26.73 0.34
C GLU A 83 -4.59 -28.11 -0.24
N LYS A 84 -5.85 -28.30 -0.67
CA LYS A 84 -6.31 -29.53 -1.31
C LYS A 84 -5.57 -29.82 -2.62
N VAL A 85 -5.36 -28.84 -3.48
CA VAL A 85 -4.59 -29.00 -4.73
C VAL A 85 -3.18 -29.50 -4.42
N VAL A 86 -2.50 -28.90 -3.44
CA VAL A 86 -1.16 -29.34 -3.03
C VAL A 86 -1.20 -30.79 -2.55
N SER A 87 -2.07 -31.13 -1.58
CA SER A 87 -2.16 -32.51 -1.05
C SER A 87 -2.55 -33.54 -2.11
N ASP A 88 -3.46 -33.19 -3.02
CA ASP A 88 -3.92 -34.08 -4.08
C ASP A 88 -2.79 -34.40 -5.06
N LEU A 89 -1.88 -33.45 -5.32
CA LEU A 89 -0.80 -33.61 -6.30
C LEU A 89 0.46 -34.27 -5.74
N ILE A 90 0.84 -34.00 -4.49
CA ILE A 90 2.11 -34.49 -3.91
C ILE A 90 1.94 -35.38 -2.67
N GLY A 91 0.71 -35.59 -2.21
CA GLY A 91 0.42 -36.36 -1.00
C GLY A 91 0.53 -35.55 0.29
N GLN A 92 -0.14 -36.04 1.34
CA GLN A 92 -0.34 -35.33 2.61
C GLN A 92 0.97 -34.95 3.31
N GLU A 93 1.89 -35.91 3.50
CA GLU A 93 3.16 -35.68 4.22
C GLU A 93 4.00 -34.60 3.55
N LYS A 94 4.10 -34.62 2.21
CA LYS A 94 4.85 -33.61 1.45
C LYS A 94 4.16 -32.27 1.46
N ALA A 95 2.81 -32.24 1.43
CA ALA A 95 2.05 -31.01 1.55
C ALA A 95 2.26 -30.32 2.90
N GLU A 96 2.30 -31.08 4.01
CA GLU A 96 2.59 -30.54 5.35
C GLU A 96 3.99 -29.91 5.40
N HIS A 97 5.00 -30.58 4.83
CA HIS A 97 6.34 -30.01 4.72
C HIS A 97 6.36 -28.76 3.82
N PHE A 98 5.69 -28.80 2.68
CA PHE A 98 5.58 -27.68 1.75
C PHE A 98 5.01 -26.44 2.45
N TRP A 99 3.89 -26.57 3.16
CA TRP A 99 3.21 -25.44 3.80
C TRP A 99 4.02 -24.79 4.91
N LYS A 100 4.72 -25.60 5.71
CA LYS A 100 5.65 -25.09 6.72
C LYS A 100 6.79 -24.31 6.08
N THR A 101 7.44 -24.89 5.07
CA THR A 101 8.56 -24.25 4.36
C THR A 101 8.09 -23.00 3.59
N TYR A 102 6.88 -23.02 3.02
CA TYR A 102 6.26 -21.89 2.35
C TYR A 102 6.16 -20.69 3.30
N ARG A 103 5.56 -20.86 4.48
CA ARG A 103 5.42 -19.78 5.46
C ARG A 103 6.76 -19.27 5.98
N GLN A 104 7.76 -20.13 6.10
CA GLN A 104 9.11 -19.74 6.53
C GLN A 104 9.89 -18.93 5.47
N ASN A 105 9.65 -19.21 4.18
CA ASN A 105 10.39 -18.59 3.08
C ASN A 105 9.66 -17.38 2.46
N TYR A 106 8.32 -17.29 2.60
CA TYR A 106 7.54 -16.27 1.90
C TYR A 106 7.80 -14.86 2.43
N ILE A 107 7.73 -14.64 3.74
CA ILE A 107 8.15 -13.37 4.36
C ILE A 107 9.29 -13.65 5.34
N THR A 108 10.39 -12.94 5.15
CA THR A 108 11.59 -13.03 5.99
C THR A 108 12.04 -11.64 6.45
N GLU A 109 13.05 -11.56 7.32
CA GLU A 109 13.67 -10.26 7.67
C GLU A 109 14.15 -9.50 6.43
N ALA A 110 14.59 -10.19 5.37
CA ALA A 110 15.04 -9.55 4.14
C ALA A 110 13.89 -8.77 3.45
N ASP A 111 12.67 -9.33 3.45
CA ASP A 111 11.47 -8.65 2.94
C ASP A 111 11.17 -7.41 3.78
N VAL A 112 11.14 -7.55 5.10
CA VAL A 112 10.84 -6.44 6.03
C VAL A 112 11.87 -5.30 5.90
N LYS A 113 13.17 -5.64 5.87
CA LYS A 113 14.24 -4.66 5.61
C LYS A 113 14.04 -3.94 4.28
N ARG A 114 13.68 -4.68 3.24
CA ARG A 114 13.49 -4.12 1.90
C ARG A 114 12.27 -3.19 1.84
N ILE A 115 11.17 -3.55 2.50
CA ILE A 115 9.98 -2.71 2.64
C ILE A 115 10.37 -1.35 3.25
N ALA A 116 11.15 -1.36 4.35
CA ALA A 116 11.64 -0.14 4.98
C ALA A 116 12.56 0.69 4.07
N GLU A 117 13.50 0.05 3.37
CA GLU A 117 14.42 0.74 2.43
C GLU A 117 13.69 1.42 1.26
N LEU A 118 12.56 0.87 0.84
CA LEU A 118 11.75 1.46 -0.23
C LEU A 118 10.97 2.69 0.22
N GLY A 119 10.85 2.93 1.53
CA GLY A 119 10.22 4.11 2.13
C GLY A 119 8.84 3.86 2.74
N PHE A 120 8.39 2.60 2.79
CA PHE A 120 7.20 2.22 3.55
C PHE A 120 7.52 2.26 5.06
N ASN A 121 6.50 2.51 5.88
CA ASN A 121 6.63 2.58 7.34
C ASN A 121 5.70 1.62 8.10
N SER A 122 4.94 0.78 7.39
CA SER A 122 4.09 -0.24 8.00
C SER A 122 3.90 -1.48 7.13
N VAL A 123 3.44 -2.56 7.75
CA VAL A 123 2.99 -3.80 7.09
C VAL A 123 1.64 -4.24 7.65
N ARG A 124 0.81 -4.88 6.81
CA ARG A 124 -0.49 -5.47 7.20
C ARG A 124 -0.48 -6.98 6.89
N PRO A 125 -0.10 -7.86 7.83
CA PRO A 125 -0.20 -9.31 7.65
C PRO A 125 -1.65 -9.79 7.67
N ALA A 126 -2.06 -10.44 6.57
CA ALA A 126 -3.37 -11.06 6.41
C ALA A 126 -3.41 -12.42 7.11
N LEU A 127 -3.98 -12.48 8.31
CA LEU A 127 -4.03 -13.70 9.12
C LEU A 127 -5.14 -14.63 8.63
N ASN A 128 -4.86 -15.93 8.64
CA ASN A 128 -5.86 -16.97 8.62
C ASN A 128 -5.99 -17.58 10.03
N SER A 129 -7.17 -17.56 10.63
CA SER A 129 -7.41 -18.05 11.99
C SER A 129 -6.98 -19.50 12.19
N ARG A 130 -7.02 -20.35 11.15
CA ARG A 130 -6.58 -21.75 11.22
C ARG A 130 -5.09 -21.96 11.47
N LEU A 131 -4.27 -20.91 11.31
CA LEU A 131 -2.87 -20.96 11.74
C LEU A 131 -2.68 -20.68 13.24
N PHE A 132 -3.75 -20.24 13.92
CA PHE A 132 -3.75 -19.87 15.33
C PHE A 132 -4.71 -20.70 16.18
N LEU A 133 -5.70 -21.36 15.56
CA LEU A 133 -6.71 -22.18 16.19
C LEU A 133 -6.96 -23.45 15.39
N THR A 134 -7.05 -24.60 16.07
CA THR A 134 -7.58 -25.81 15.44
C THR A 134 -9.07 -25.65 15.15
N GLU A 135 -9.59 -26.38 14.17
CA GLU A 135 -11.03 -26.42 13.90
C GLU A 135 -11.77 -27.34 14.88
N GLY A 136 -13.09 -27.17 14.99
CA GLY A 136 -13.97 -28.01 15.81
C GLY A 136 -14.66 -27.26 16.96
N GLU A 137 -15.43 -27.99 17.77
CA GLU A 137 -16.22 -27.43 18.87
C GLU A 137 -15.36 -26.91 20.03
N ASN A 138 -14.20 -27.54 20.27
CA ASN A 138 -13.26 -27.17 21.32
C ASN A 138 -11.89 -26.85 20.72
N PRO A 139 -11.73 -25.69 20.06
CA PRO A 139 -10.49 -25.34 19.38
C PRO A 139 -9.37 -25.10 20.39
N VAL A 140 -8.16 -25.50 20.01
CA VAL A 140 -6.93 -25.29 20.78
C VAL A 140 -6.04 -24.32 20.01
N TYR A 141 -5.32 -23.47 20.73
CA TYR A 141 -4.36 -22.54 20.13
C TYR A 141 -3.20 -23.28 19.44
N VAL A 142 -2.86 -22.84 18.23
CA VAL A 142 -1.75 -23.35 17.41
C VAL A 142 -0.59 -22.36 17.51
N GLU A 143 0.55 -22.80 18.06
CA GLU A 143 1.68 -21.90 18.35
C GLU A 143 2.42 -21.43 17.08
N GLU A 144 2.32 -22.16 15.96
CA GLU A 144 3.01 -21.79 14.70
C GLU A 144 2.65 -20.37 14.23
N GLY A 145 1.36 -20.03 14.18
CA GLY A 145 0.91 -18.70 13.76
C GLY A 145 1.47 -17.59 14.67
N PHE A 146 1.51 -17.83 15.98
CA PHE A 146 2.08 -16.88 16.94
C PHE A 146 3.59 -16.70 16.77
N GLN A 147 4.35 -17.77 16.50
CA GLN A 147 5.79 -17.70 16.24
C GLN A 147 6.13 -16.92 14.96
N LEU A 148 5.32 -17.10 13.91
CA LEU A 148 5.47 -16.34 12.66
C LEU A 148 5.23 -14.84 12.89
N MET A 149 4.22 -14.50 13.70
CA MET A 149 3.93 -13.12 14.08
C MET A 149 4.99 -12.49 14.99
N ASP A 150 5.48 -13.22 15.99
CA ASP A 150 6.60 -12.76 16.83
C ASP A 150 7.84 -12.44 15.99
N SER A 151 8.13 -13.30 15.00
CA SER A 151 9.24 -13.10 14.08
C SER A 151 9.06 -11.84 13.24
N LEU A 152 7.88 -11.67 12.64
CA LEU A 152 7.54 -10.47 11.87
C LEU A 152 7.69 -9.21 12.72
N ILE A 153 7.08 -9.18 13.91
CA ILE A 153 7.11 -8.04 14.82
C ILE A 153 8.55 -7.71 15.25
N SER A 154 9.37 -8.72 15.54
CA SER A 154 10.79 -8.54 15.85
C SER A 154 11.57 -7.89 14.69
N TRP A 155 11.35 -8.35 13.46
CA TRP A 155 11.96 -7.75 12.27
C TRP A 155 11.47 -6.32 12.04
N CYS A 156 10.16 -6.09 12.16
CA CYS A 156 9.53 -4.79 12.00
C CYS A 156 10.04 -3.79 13.04
N LYS A 157 10.22 -4.20 14.29
CA LYS A 157 10.82 -3.39 15.36
C LYS A 157 12.24 -2.95 15.01
N LYS A 158 13.07 -3.89 14.53
CA LYS A 158 14.46 -3.63 14.11
C LYS A 158 14.53 -2.66 12.93
N HIS A 159 13.61 -2.78 11.97
CA HIS A 159 13.59 -1.95 10.75
C HIS A 159 12.62 -0.77 10.80
N LYS A 160 12.02 -0.51 11.98
CA LYS A 160 11.12 0.63 12.27
C LYS A 160 9.87 0.68 11.38
N LEU A 161 9.24 -0.47 11.20
CA LEU A 161 7.95 -0.63 10.55
C LEU A 161 6.88 -0.93 11.60
N TYR A 162 5.73 -0.27 11.50
CA TYR A 162 4.55 -0.64 12.28
C TYR A 162 3.87 -1.89 11.70
N VAL A 163 3.17 -2.65 12.54
CA VAL A 163 2.36 -3.81 12.14
C VAL A 163 0.89 -3.53 12.41
N ILE A 164 0.04 -3.68 11.40
CA ILE A 164 -1.42 -3.69 11.53
C ILE A 164 -1.87 -5.14 11.38
N ILE A 165 -2.29 -5.77 12.49
CA ILE A 165 -2.65 -7.19 12.49
C ILE A 165 -4.06 -7.33 11.94
N ASP A 166 -4.22 -8.01 10.81
CA ASP A 166 -5.50 -8.15 10.10
C ASP A 166 -6.04 -9.58 10.18
N MET A 167 -7.24 -9.71 10.76
CA MET A 167 -7.99 -10.97 10.69
C MET A 167 -8.66 -11.11 9.32
N HIS A 168 -7.87 -11.63 8.38
CA HIS A 168 -8.25 -11.76 6.98
C HIS A 168 -9.12 -12.98 6.68
N GLY A 169 -8.90 -14.08 7.41
CA GLY A 169 -9.75 -15.27 7.41
C GLY A 169 -10.17 -15.59 8.83
N ALA A 170 -11.37 -15.19 9.22
CA ALA A 170 -11.91 -15.46 10.55
C ALA A 170 -12.46 -16.90 10.67
N PRO A 171 -12.65 -17.42 11.91
CA PRO A 171 -13.35 -18.69 12.11
C PRO A 171 -14.71 -18.68 11.39
N GLY A 172 -15.00 -19.72 10.62
CA GLY A 172 -16.23 -19.83 9.81
C GLY A 172 -16.30 -18.95 8.55
N GLY A 173 -15.36 -18.02 8.36
CA GLY A 173 -15.35 -17.07 7.24
C GLY A 173 -16.41 -15.97 7.36
N GLN A 174 -16.07 -14.78 6.88
CA GLN A 174 -16.88 -13.56 6.98
C GLN A 174 -17.45 -13.08 5.63
N THR A 175 -16.91 -13.61 4.54
CA THR A 175 -17.17 -13.16 3.16
C THR A 175 -17.86 -14.26 2.37
N GLY A 176 -17.39 -15.51 2.48
CA GLY A 176 -17.85 -16.65 1.66
C GLY A 176 -17.21 -16.69 0.26
N ALA A 177 -16.12 -15.96 0.05
CA ALA A 177 -15.50 -15.75 -1.26
C ALA A 177 -14.01 -16.16 -1.28
N ASN A 178 -13.31 -15.87 -2.37
CA ASN A 178 -11.95 -16.34 -2.61
C ASN A 178 -10.88 -15.76 -1.66
N ILE A 179 -11.21 -14.68 -0.96
CA ILE A 179 -10.30 -13.91 -0.10
C ILE A 179 -10.27 -14.39 1.36
N ASP A 180 -11.22 -15.24 1.77
CA ASP A 180 -11.33 -15.75 3.14
C ASP A 180 -11.15 -17.28 3.19
N ASP A 181 -11.20 -17.85 4.40
CA ASP A 181 -11.09 -19.29 4.62
C ASP A 181 -12.44 -19.97 4.92
N SER A 182 -13.53 -19.43 4.35
CA SER A 182 -14.88 -20.00 4.55
C SER A 182 -14.93 -21.50 4.20
N PRO A 183 -15.37 -22.39 5.12
CA PRO A 183 -15.44 -23.83 4.86
C PRO A 183 -16.42 -24.20 3.74
N ASN A 184 -17.56 -23.51 3.71
CA ASN A 184 -18.72 -23.85 2.90
C ASN A 184 -19.10 -22.71 1.92
N ASP A 185 -18.17 -21.81 1.62
CA ASP A 185 -18.37 -20.65 0.73
C ASP A 185 -19.54 -19.75 1.15
N ILE A 186 -19.80 -19.69 2.46
CA ILE A 186 -20.81 -18.85 3.11
C ILE A 186 -20.19 -18.22 4.37
N PRO A 187 -20.70 -17.08 4.85
CA PRO A 187 -20.10 -16.37 5.96
C PRO A 187 -20.57 -16.94 7.31
N GLU A 188 -20.11 -18.14 7.68
CA GLU A 188 -20.59 -18.87 8.86
C GLU A 188 -20.29 -18.13 10.17
N LEU A 189 -19.33 -17.21 10.19
CA LEU A 189 -19.09 -16.30 11.32
C LEU A 189 -20.37 -15.58 11.77
N PHE A 190 -21.26 -15.24 10.84
CA PHE A 190 -22.51 -14.54 11.12
C PHE A 190 -23.74 -15.48 11.22
N ILE A 191 -23.53 -16.78 11.09
CA ILE A 191 -24.58 -17.81 11.14
C ILE A 191 -24.51 -18.57 12.47
N GLU A 192 -23.31 -18.91 12.91
CA GLU A 192 -23.08 -19.76 14.09
C GLU A 192 -22.35 -18.97 15.18
N GLU A 193 -22.96 -18.85 16.36
CA GLU A 193 -22.42 -18.09 17.49
C GLU A 193 -21.04 -18.58 17.93
N LYS A 194 -20.77 -19.89 17.83
CA LYS A 194 -19.48 -20.48 18.18
C LYS A 194 -18.30 -19.84 17.44
N TYR A 195 -18.47 -19.46 16.16
CA TYR A 195 -17.39 -18.84 15.40
C TYR A 195 -17.12 -17.41 15.88
N GLN A 196 -18.13 -16.70 16.36
CA GLN A 196 -17.96 -15.39 17.00
C GLN A 196 -17.22 -15.51 18.33
N ASP A 197 -17.56 -16.53 19.13
CA ASP A 197 -16.87 -16.83 20.39
C ASP A 197 -15.39 -17.13 20.14
N GLN A 198 -15.11 -17.96 19.14
CA GLN A 198 -13.75 -18.30 18.72
C GLN A 198 -12.97 -17.08 18.26
N LEU A 199 -13.57 -16.21 17.45
CA LEU A 199 -12.95 -14.96 17.00
C LEU A 199 -12.65 -14.01 18.17
N VAL A 200 -13.61 -13.82 19.09
CA VAL A 200 -13.43 -12.99 20.29
C VAL A 200 -12.29 -13.53 21.15
N ASN A 201 -12.25 -14.84 21.39
CA ASN A 201 -11.20 -15.49 22.18
C ASN A 201 -9.83 -15.37 21.51
N LEU A 202 -9.76 -15.53 20.18
CA LEU A 202 -8.52 -15.34 19.43
C LEU A 202 -8.00 -13.90 19.54
N TRP A 203 -8.88 -12.90 19.40
CA TRP A 203 -8.50 -11.50 19.59
C TRP A 203 -8.01 -11.20 21.00
N VAL A 204 -8.66 -11.76 22.03
CA VAL A 204 -8.18 -11.68 23.42
C VAL A 204 -6.79 -12.28 23.53
N LYS A 205 -6.54 -13.46 22.94
CA LYS A 205 -5.23 -14.11 22.96
C LYS A 205 -4.14 -13.29 22.27
N ILE A 206 -4.45 -12.67 21.13
CA ILE A 206 -3.55 -11.78 20.39
C ILE A 206 -3.25 -10.53 21.24
N ALA A 207 -4.28 -9.91 21.81
CA ALA A 207 -4.12 -8.74 22.67
C ALA A 207 -3.29 -9.05 23.93
N GLU A 208 -3.50 -10.20 24.58
CA GLU A 208 -2.68 -10.64 25.72
C GLU A 208 -1.19 -10.72 25.37
N ARG A 209 -0.88 -11.20 24.16
CA ARG A 209 0.49 -11.38 23.68
C ARG A 209 1.16 -10.04 23.32
N TYR A 210 0.43 -9.11 22.72
CA TYR A 210 1.02 -7.91 22.11
C TYR A 210 0.67 -6.58 22.80
N LYS A 211 -0.15 -6.54 23.85
CA LYS A 211 -0.58 -5.29 24.53
C LYS A 211 0.53 -4.32 24.94
N ASP A 212 1.76 -4.80 25.13
CA ASP A 212 2.93 -4.01 25.54
C ASP A 212 3.95 -3.79 24.39
N GLU A 213 3.62 -4.14 23.15
CA GLU A 213 4.51 -4.05 21.99
C GLU A 213 4.13 -2.90 21.03
N PRO A 214 4.75 -1.71 21.15
CA PRO A 214 4.40 -0.53 20.35
C PRO A 214 4.69 -0.66 18.85
N THR A 215 5.41 -1.70 18.42
CA THR A 215 5.57 -2.03 16.99
C THR A 215 4.22 -2.41 16.37
N VAL A 216 3.30 -2.98 17.14
CA VAL A 216 1.91 -3.16 16.70
C VAL A 216 1.22 -1.81 16.76
N ALA A 217 0.72 -1.33 15.62
CA ALA A 217 0.00 -0.06 15.54
C ALA A 217 -1.49 -0.24 15.82
N ALA A 218 -2.08 -1.31 15.27
CA ALA A 218 -3.52 -1.51 15.33
C ALA A 218 -3.92 -2.98 15.18
N TYR A 219 -5.10 -3.29 15.71
CA TYR A 219 -5.85 -4.50 15.44
C TYR A 219 -6.94 -4.22 14.41
N ASP A 220 -6.85 -4.88 13.27
CA ASP A 220 -7.83 -4.84 12.20
C ASP A 220 -8.77 -6.04 12.31
N LEU A 221 -9.97 -5.79 12.83
CA LEU A 221 -10.80 -6.82 13.44
C LEU A 221 -11.32 -7.86 12.46
N LEU A 222 -11.55 -7.47 11.20
CA LEU A 222 -12.19 -8.32 10.21
C LEU A 222 -12.07 -7.72 8.80
N ASN A 223 -11.56 -8.50 7.84
CA ASN A 223 -11.42 -8.09 6.45
C ASN A 223 -12.68 -8.35 5.60
N GLU A 224 -13.10 -7.35 4.82
CA GLU A 224 -14.10 -7.37 3.75
C GLU A 224 -15.38 -8.21 4.04
N PRO A 225 -16.08 -7.94 5.16
CA PRO A 225 -17.23 -8.73 5.55
C PRO A 225 -18.44 -8.52 4.63
N LEU A 226 -19.21 -9.60 4.45
CA LEU A 226 -20.57 -9.57 3.90
C LEU A 226 -20.74 -8.82 2.55
N PRO A 227 -20.06 -9.24 1.46
CA PRO A 227 -20.31 -8.73 0.11
C PRO A 227 -21.78 -8.74 -0.31
N LYS A 228 -22.21 -7.68 -1.02
CA LYS A 228 -23.54 -7.70 -1.70
C LYS A 228 -23.62 -8.78 -2.77
N ALA A 229 -22.50 -9.05 -3.45
CA ALA A 229 -22.43 -10.04 -4.52
C ALA A 229 -22.74 -11.47 -4.08
N THR A 230 -22.55 -11.80 -2.79
CA THR A 230 -22.89 -13.11 -2.21
C THR A 230 -24.30 -13.13 -1.60
N GLY A 231 -24.99 -11.98 -1.55
CA GLY A 231 -26.28 -11.82 -0.87
C GLY A 231 -26.21 -11.89 0.66
N ALA A 232 -24.99 -11.85 1.21
CA ALA A 232 -24.74 -11.97 2.64
C ALA A 232 -25.17 -10.71 3.42
N ASP A 233 -25.03 -9.53 2.81
CA ASP A 233 -25.38 -8.25 3.43
C ASP A 233 -26.86 -8.18 3.85
N LEU A 234 -27.78 -8.58 2.95
CA LEU A 234 -29.22 -8.55 3.20
C LEU A 234 -29.62 -9.39 4.41
N LYS A 235 -28.90 -10.49 4.65
CA LYS A 235 -29.19 -11.44 5.73
C LYS A 235 -28.51 -11.04 7.03
N TYR A 236 -27.26 -10.59 6.97
CA TYR A 236 -26.39 -10.60 8.15
C TYR A 236 -25.75 -9.26 8.50
N LYS A 237 -25.87 -8.21 7.67
CA LYS A 237 -25.14 -6.93 7.94
C LYS A 237 -25.49 -6.29 9.29
N HIS A 238 -26.71 -6.51 9.79
CA HIS A 238 -27.14 -6.02 11.09
C HIS A 238 -26.37 -6.63 12.27
N LEU A 239 -25.63 -7.73 12.07
CA LEU A 239 -24.81 -8.41 13.07
C LEU A 239 -23.36 -7.89 13.13
N LEU A 240 -22.91 -7.14 12.12
CA LEU A 240 -21.51 -6.69 12.02
C LEU A 240 -21.11 -5.77 13.18
N VAL A 241 -21.87 -4.70 13.41
CA VAL A 241 -21.59 -3.73 14.48
C VAL A 241 -21.67 -4.37 15.88
N PRO A 242 -22.69 -5.18 16.22
CA PRO A 242 -22.70 -5.93 17.47
C PRO A 242 -21.46 -6.80 17.70
N LEU A 243 -20.98 -7.50 16.66
CA LEU A 243 -19.77 -8.31 16.75
C LEU A 243 -18.53 -7.45 17.02
N TYR A 244 -18.35 -6.34 16.31
CA TYR A 244 -17.24 -5.42 16.56
C TYR A 244 -17.24 -4.83 17.97
N GLN A 245 -18.41 -4.46 18.49
CA GLN A 245 -18.54 -3.98 19.88
C GLN A 245 -18.13 -5.06 20.88
N ARG A 246 -18.55 -6.30 20.64
CA ARG A 246 -18.21 -7.45 21.48
C ARG A 246 -16.69 -7.71 21.49
N ILE A 247 -16.06 -7.76 20.32
CA ILE A 247 -14.61 -7.95 20.18
C ILE A 247 -13.85 -6.80 20.84
N THR A 248 -14.22 -5.55 20.53
CA THR A 248 -13.60 -4.34 21.09
C THR A 248 -13.66 -4.33 22.61
N ALA A 249 -14.83 -4.61 23.20
CA ALA A 249 -15.00 -4.67 24.64
C ALA A 249 -14.17 -5.79 25.29
N ALA A 250 -13.97 -6.92 24.60
CA ALA A 250 -13.13 -8.00 25.09
C ALA A 250 -11.64 -7.64 25.05
N ILE A 251 -11.15 -7.06 23.93
CA ILE A 251 -9.79 -6.55 23.79
C ILE A 251 -9.51 -5.50 24.88
N ARG A 252 -10.43 -4.55 25.09
CA ARG A 252 -10.35 -3.51 26.12
C ARG A 252 -10.50 -4.02 27.56
N LYS A 253 -10.57 -5.33 27.82
CA LYS A 253 -10.30 -5.87 29.18
C LYS A 253 -8.81 -6.16 29.40
N ILE A 254 -8.05 -6.29 28.32
CA ILE A 254 -6.66 -6.73 28.30
C ILE A 254 -5.71 -5.61 27.87
N ASP A 255 -6.12 -4.83 26.86
CA ASP A 255 -5.29 -3.88 26.14
C ASP A 255 -6.02 -2.55 25.95
N GLN A 256 -5.52 -1.51 26.64
CA GLN A 256 -6.06 -0.14 26.59
C GLN A 256 -5.37 0.75 25.56
N LYS A 257 -4.28 0.30 24.93
CA LYS A 257 -3.34 1.18 24.22
C LYS A 257 -3.48 1.10 22.71
N HIS A 258 -3.56 -0.11 22.15
CA HIS A 258 -3.56 -0.28 20.70
C HIS A 258 -4.80 0.31 20.04
N MET A 259 -4.60 0.89 18.84
CA MET A 259 -5.71 1.33 18.01
C MET A 259 -6.50 0.11 17.50
N ILE A 260 -7.76 0.32 17.17
CA ILE A 260 -8.61 -0.67 16.50
C ILE A 260 -9.07 -0.06 15.17
N THR A 261 -8.96 -0.82 14.08
CA THR A 261 -9.54 -0.44 12.79
C THR A 261 -10.72 -1.33 12.42
N LEU A 262 -11.71 -0.71 11.80
CA LEU A 262 -13.00 -1.31 11.47
C LEU A 262 -13.30 -1.15 9.98
N GLU A 263 -13.70 -2.24 9.36
CA GLU A 263 -14.14 -2.30 7.98
C GLU A 263 -15.66 -2.30 7.87
N GLY A 264 -16.18 -1.57 6.88
CA GLY A 264 -17.60 -1.63 6.50
C GLY A 264 -17.96 -2.99 5.90
N PHE A 265 -19.26 -3.21 5.66
CA PHE A 265 -19.66 -4.37 4.86
C PHE A 265 -19.42 -4.08 3.36
N ASP A 266 -19.68 -5.08 2.51
CA ASP A 266 -19.54 -4.95 1.06
C ASP A 266 -18.11 -4.59 0.63
N TRP A 267 -17.17 -5.53 0.87
CA TRP A 267 -15.76 -5.35 0.54
C TRP A 267 -15.14 -4.12 1.23
N SER A 268 -15.47 -3.91 2.51
CA SER A 268 -15.04 -2.74 3.32
C SER A 268 -15.61 -1.38 2.91
N ASN A 269 -16.39 -1.30 1.83
CA ASN A 269 -16.70 -0.03 1.16
C ASN A 269 -18.06 0.57 1.53
N ASP A 270 -18.91 -0.13 2.29
CA ASP A 270 -20.18 0.42 2.77
C ASP A 270 -20.15 0.68 4.28
N TRP A 271 -20.05 1.97 4.63
CA TRP A 271 -19.93 2.46 6.02
C TRP A 271 -21.26 2.92 6.61
N SER A 272 -22.38 2.59 5.97
CA SER A 272 -23.71 3.08 6.40
C SER A 272 -24.14 2.58 7.79
N LEU A 273 -23.49 1.54 8.33
CA LEU A 273 -23.75 1.02 9.67
C LEU A 273 -23.02 1.78 10.79
N PHE A 274 -22.09 2.67 10.45
CA PHE A 274 -21.30 3.41 11.43
C PHE A 274 -21.91 4.78 11.73
N ASP A 275 -22.53 4.88 12.90
CA ASP A 275 -23.15 6.12 13.39
C ASP A 275 -22.27 6.84 14.43
N LYS A 276 -21.44 6.10 15.17
CA LYS A 276 -20.51 6.63 16.18
C LYS A 276 -19.33 5.68 16.39
N PRO A 277 -18.17 6.20 16.84
CA PRO A 277 -17.06 5.37 17.32
C PRO A 277 -17.46 4.47 18.49
N PHE A 278 -16.95 3.24 18.50
CA PHE A 278 -17.19 2.27 19.59
C PHE A 278 -16.13 2.33 20.70
N ASP A 279 -15.03 3.02 20.45
CA ASP A 279 -13.92 3.21 21.38
C ASP A 279 -13.21 4.54 21.04
N SER A 280 -12.48 5.11 22.00
CA SER A 280 -11.82 6.41 21.80
C SER A 280 -10.58 6.34 20.91
N ASN A 281 -10.02 5.14 20.71
CA ASN A 281 -8.81 4.92 19.93
C ASN A 281 -9.08 4.04 18.69
N VAL A 282 -10.06 4.45 17.87
CA VAL A 282 -10.46 3.74 16.66
C VAL A 282 -10.32 4.60 15.41
N PHE A 283 -10.10 3.93 14.28
CA PHE A 283 -10.21 4.50 12.95
C PHE A 283 -10.95 3.53 12.02
N TYR A 284 -11.32 4.01 10.83
CA TYR A 284 -12.09 3.22 9.87
C TYR A 284 -11.32 3.09 8.57
N GLN A 285 -11.52 1.97 7.87
CA GLN A 285 -10.84 1.73 6.61
C GLN A 285 -11.77 1.24 5.50
N PHE A 286 -11.31 1.51 4.28
CA PHE A 286 -11.96 1.16 3.01
C PHE A 286 -10.92 0.61 2.06
N HIS A 287 -11.34 -0.12 1.03
CA HIS A 287 -10.45 -0.75 0.06
C HIS A 287 -10.55 -0.06 -1.29
N TYR A 288 -9.44 0.51 -1.74
CA TYR A 288 -9.39 1.42 -2.87
C TYR A 288 -8.80 0.74 -4.11
N TYR A 289 -9.64 0.01 -4.84
CA TYR A 289 -9.29 -0.64 -6.08
C TYR A 289 -9.96 -0.03 -7.31
N CYS A 290 -9.17 0.42 -8.29
CA CYS A 290 -9.65 1.06 -9.50
C CYS A 290 -9.80 0.04 -10.66
N TRP A 291 -10.76 -0.88 -10.57
CA TRP A 291 -10.94 -1.97 -11.54
C TRP A 291 -11.55 -1.54 -12.89
N ALA A 292 -12.13 -0.34 -12.98
CA ALA A 292 -12.88 0.12 -14.15
C ALA A 292 -12.05 0.11 -15.45
N ARG A 293 -12.72 -0.09 -16.59
CA ARG A 293 -12.14 0.02 -17.93
C ARG A 293 -13.03 0.90 -18.84
N PRO A 294 -12.50 1.98 -19.46
CA PRO A 294 -11.13 2.49 -19.31
C PRO A 294 -10.84 2.90 -17.85
N ASP A 295 -9.56 3.01 -17.51
CA ASP A 295 -9.11 3.29 -16.13
C ASP A 295 -9.76 4.58 -15.60
N ASN A 296 -10.21 4.55 -14.34
CA ASN A 296 -10.75 5.72 -13.62
C ASN A 296 -10.35 5.68 -12.14
N LEU A 297 -10.23 6.86 -11.52
CA LEU A 297 -10.13 6.97 -10.07
C LEU A 297 -11.53 6.91 -9.46
N ASN A 298 -11.66 6.18 -8.36
CA ASN A 298 -12.91 6.10 -7.61
C ASN A 298 -13.04 7.35 -6.73
N ASN A 299 -14.28 7.78 -6.49
CA ASN A 299 -14.54 8.87 -5.55
C ASN A 299 -14.32 8.37 -4.11
N ILE A 300 -13.88 9.26 -3.21
CA ILE A 300 -13.76 9.01 -1.76
C ILE A 300 -14.61 9.96 -0.91
N ASP A 301 -15.46 10.80 -1.53
CA ASP A 301 -16.25 11.81 -0.83
C ASP A 301 -17.10 11.23 0.31
N GLU A 302 -17.67 10.04 0.13
CA GLU A 302 -18.47 9.38 1.17
C GLU A 302 -17.65 9.07 2.44
N TYR A 303 -16.41 8.61 2.28
CA TYR A 303 -15.49 8.37 3.40
C TYR A 303 -15.04 9.68 4.04
N LEU A 304 -14.85 10.73 3.24
CA LEU A 304 -14.51 12.06 3.76
C LEU A 304 -15.67 12.70 4.54
N ILE A 305 -16.91 12.44 4.15
CA ILE A 305 -18.12 12.83 4.89
C ILE A 305 -18.18 12.03 6.20
N LYS A 306 -18.09 10.70 6.13
CA LYS A 306 -18.10 9.83 7.31
C LYS A 306 -16.97 10.15 8.29
N ARG A 307 -15.78 10.50 7.80
CA ARG A 307 -14.66 10.96 8.63
C ARG A 307 -15.04 12.15 9.50
N LYS A 308 -15.75 13.13 8.94
CA LYS A 308 -16.20 14.32 9.67
C LYS A 308 -17.29 13.98 10.68
N GLU A 309 -18.20 13.08 10.33
CA GLU A 309 -19.28 12.61 11.22
C GLU A 309 -18.73 11.86 12.43
N LEU A 310 -17.77 10.95 12.20
CA LEU A 310 -17.19 10.07 13.22
C LEU A 310 -16.04 10.75 13.98
N ASN A 311 -15.43 11.80 13.42
CA ASN A 311 -14.26 12.51 13.95
C ASN A 311 -13.09 11.57 14.30
N THR A 312 -12.80 10.65 13.39
CA THR A 312 -11.69 9.69 13.49
C THR A 312 -10.76 9.82 12.28
N PRO A 313 -9.57 9.23 12.29
CA PRO A 313 -8.80 9.00 11.07
C PRO A 313 -9.55 8.04 10.14
N ILE A 314 -9.17 8.07 8.86
CA ILE A 314 -9.53 7.04 7.89
C ILE A 314 -8.27 6.55 7.18
N TRP A 315 -8.30 5.29 6.74
CA TRP A 315 -7.16 4.62 6.12
C TRP A 315 -7.62 3.79 4.91
N ALA A 316 -6.79 3.69 3.87
CA ALA A 316 -7.03 2.75 2.78
C ALA A 316 -6.34 1.42 3.10
N GLY A 317 -7.09 0.49 3.70
CA GLY A 317 -6.59 -0.80 4.19
C GLY A 317 -5.95 -1.65 3.11
N GLU A 318 -6.45 -1.49 1.89
CA GLU A 318 -5.90 -2.03 0.67
C GLU A 318 -6.04 -1.04 -0.47
N MET A 319 -5.02 -0.99 -1.33
CA MET A 319 -5.09 -0.32 -2.62
C MET A 319 -4.09 -0.96 -3.59
N GLY A 320 -4.32 -0.82 -4.90
CA GLY A 320 -3.35 -1.22 -5.90
C GLY A 320 -3.94 -2.08 -7.01
N GLU A 321 -3.25 -3.18 -7.33
CA GLU A 321 -3.62 -4.14 -8.39
C GLU A 321 -3.79 -3.61 -9.83
N LYS A 322 -3.45 -2.34 -10.08
CA LYS A 322 -3.42 -1.71 -11.39
C LYS A 322 -2.01 -1.26 -11.81
N GLY A 323 -1.90 -0.62 -12.97
CA GLY A 323 -0.62 -0.12 -13.48
C GLY A 323 -0.12 1.13 -12.74
N ASN A 324 1.13 1.51 -13.04
CA ASN A 324 1.84 2.64 -12.42
C ASN A 324 1.06 3.96 -12.47
N ALA A 325 0.26 4.20 -13.51
CA ALA A 325 -0.59 5.37 -13.62
C ALA A 325 -1.57 5.48 -12.43
N ILE A 326 -2.30 4.41 -12.13
CA ILE A 326 -3.24 4.35 -11.01
C ILE A 326 -2.50 4.37 -9.68
N HIS A 327 -1.38 3.64 -9.55
CA HIS A 327 -0.58 3.65 -8.32
C HIS A 327 -0.12 5.07 -7.93
N TRP A 328 0.40 5.81 -8.91
CA TRP A 328 0.84 7.19 -8.71
C TRP A 328 -0.32 8.09 -8.28
N ALA A 329 -1.43 8.02 -9.02
CA ALA A 329 -2.56 8.89 -8.79
C ALA A 329 -3.27 8.60 -7.47
N SER A 330 -3.50 7.32 -7.15
CA SER A 330 -4.18 6.89 -5.93
C SER A 330 -3.36 7.27 -4.70
N SER A 331 -2.06 7.02 -4.71
CA SER A 331 -1.18 7.37 -3.60
C SER A 331 -1.18 8.89 -3.34
N GLN A 332 -1.04 9.70 -4.40
CA GLN A 332 -1.10 11.15 -4.26
C GLN A 332 -2.48 11.66 -3.83
N TYR A 333 -3.56 11.03 -4.33
CA TYR A 333 -4.93 11.41 -4.02
C TYR A 333 -5.25 11.15 -2.54
N LEU A 334 -4.89 9.98 -2.03
CA LEU A 334 -5.06 9.58 -0.63
C LEU A 334 -4.19 10.47 0.28
N GLU A 335 -2.91 10.68 -0.06
CA GLU A 335 -2.00 11.58 0.67
C GLU A 335 -2.54 13.01 0.77
N THR A 336 -3.02 13.58 -0.35
CA THR A 336 -3.58 14.93 -0.39
C THR A 336 -4.80 15.08 0.52
N ASN A 337 -5.54 13.98 0.72
CA ASN A 337 -6.73 13.95 1.58
C ASN A 337 -6.47 13.51 3.01
N ASN A 338 -5.20 13.37 3.41
CA ASN A 338 -4.79 12.87 4.71
C ASN A 338 -5.27 11.43 4.98
N ILE A 339 -4.99 10.52 4.06
CA ILE A 339 -5.38 9.11 4.13
C ILE A 339 -4.16 8.23 3.85
N GLY A 340 -3.63 7.56 4.88
CA GLY A 340 -2.60 6.55 4.68
C GLY A 340 -3.12 5.34 3.90
N PHE A 341 -2.25 4.41 3.54
CA PHE A 341 -2.65 3.21 2.81
C PHE A 341 -1.78 1.98 3.11
N ALA A 342 -2.28 0.80 2.76
CA ALA A 342 -1.45 -0.38 2.51
C ALA A 342 -1.62 -0.87 1.05
N LEU A 343 -0.50 -1.04 0.35
CA LEU A 343 -0.48 -1.59 -1.00
C LEU A 343 -0.76 -3.10 -0.97
N TRP A 344 -1.69 -3.58 -1.79
CA TRP A 344 -1.94 -5.01 -1.97
C TRP A 344 -1.38 -5.54 -3.31
N PRO A 345 -0.58 -6.63 -3.30
CA PRO A 345 0.27 -7.14 -2.22
C PRO A 345 1.77 -6.80 -2.40
N TRP A 346 2.59 -7.14 -1.40
CA TRP A 346 4.06 -7.02 -1.46
C TRP A 346 4.69 -7.78 -2.65
N LYS A 347 4.27 -9.04 -2.85
CA LYS A 347 4.71 -9.88 -3.97
C LYS A 347 3.70 -10.97 -4.30
N LYS A 348 3.68 -11.38 -5.57
CA LYS A 348 2.87 -12.50 -6.09
C LYS A 348 3.48 -13.06 -7.37
N MET A 349 2.96 -14.20 -7.85
CA MET A 349 3.53 -14.89 -9.01
C MET A 349 3.28 -14.16 -10.33
N ASP A 350 4.34 -14.06 -11.13
CA ASP A 350 4.32 -13.68 -12.54
C ASP A 350 3.45 -12.45 -12.81
N THR A 351 3.87 -11.32 -12.21
CA THR A 351 3.18 -10.05 -12.33
C THR A 351 4.15 -8.90 -12.62
N LYS A 352 3.58 -7.74 -12.95
CA LYS A 352 4.29 -6.47 -13.19
C LYS A 352 3.66 -5.30 -12.46
N ASN A 353 2.71 -5.56 -11.54
CA ASN A 353 1.93 -4.53 -10.85
C ASN A 353 2.20 -4.47 -9.33
N THR A 354 3.13 -5.28 -8.82
CA THR A 354 3.58 -5.30 -7.42
C THR A 354 5.08 -5.02 -7.34
N PRO A 355 5.62 -4.58 -6.18
CA PRO A 355 7.05 -4.28 -6.03
C PRO A 355 7.97 -5.44 -6.40
N TYR A 356 7.55 -6.68 -6.09
CA TYR A 356 8.26 -7.90 -6.44
C TYR A 356 7.34 -8.90 -7.14
N SER A 357 7.89 -9.61 -8.12
CA SER A 357 7.24 -10.73 -8.80
C SER A 357 7.97 -12.04 -8.50
N ILE A 358 7.20 -13.05 -8.10
CA ILE A 358 7.72 -14.40 -7.92
C ILE A 358 7.79 -15.07 -9.28
N LYS A 359 8.95 -15.64 -9.62
CA LYS A 359 9.14 -16.37 -10.87
C LYS A 359 8.24 -17.59 -10.91
N LYS A 360 7.47 -17.72 -11.99
CA LYS A 360 6.65 -18.91 -12.23
C LYS A 360 7.56 -20.13 -12.38
N PRO A 361 7.39 -21.20 -11.58
CA PRO A 361 8.17 -22.42 -11.74
C PRO A 361 7.96 -23.06 -13.12
N ASP A 362 8.92 -23.88 -13.55
CA ASP A 362 8.72 -24.76 -14.69
C ASP A 362 7.54 -25.71 -14.42
N ASN A 363 6.78 -26.05 -15.47
CA ASN A 363 5.59 -26.90 -15.41
C ASN A 363 4.44 -26.38 -14.54
N TRP A 364 4.50 -25.16 -14.00
CA TRP A 364 3.42 -24.59 -13.21
C TRP A 364 2.10 -24.49 -13.98
N ASP A 365 2.16 -24.31 -15.30
CA ASP A 365 0.97 -24.25 -16.15
C ASP A 365 0.18 -25.58 -16.11
N LEU A 366 0.83 -26.73 -15.92
CA LEU A 366 0.13 -28.01 -15.74
C LEU A 366 -0.67 -28.05 -14.43
N ILE A 367 -0.11 -27.49 -13.36
CA ILE A 367 -0.80 -27.36 -12.06
C ILE A 367 -1.96 -26.36 -12.20
N SER A 368 -1.71 -25.21 -12.84
CA SER A 368 -2.74 -24.20 -13.11
C SER A 368 -3.91 -24.79 -13.90
N GLU A 369 -3.65 -25.57 -14.95
CA GLU A 369 -4.70 -26.22 -15.74
C GLU A 369 -5.47 -27.27 -14.93
N TYR A 370 -4.81 -28.04 -14.08
CA TYR A 370 -5.50 -28.95 -13.14
C TYR A 370 -6.51 -28.20 -12.27
N THR A 371 -6.14 -27.03 -11.74
CA THR A 371 -7.06 -26.19 -10.94
C THR A 371 -8.22 -25.57 -11.74
N LYS A 372 -8.19 -25.66 -13.08
CA LYS A 372 -9.28 -25.24 -13.98
C LYS A 372 -10.16 -26.42 -14.40
N GLY A 373 -9.80 -27.65 -14.03
CA GLY A 373 -10.49 -28.89 -14.39
C GLY A 373 -9.79 -29.71 -15.48
N GLY A 374 -8.53 -29.38 -15.79
CA GLY A 374 -7.68 -30.19 -16.67
C GLY A 374 -7.15 -31.46 -16.00
N ASP A 375 -6.32 -32.20 -16.74
CA ASP A 375 -5.77 -33.46 -16.29
C ASP A 375 -4.83 -33.30 -15.08
N LYS A 376 -4.83 -34.31 -14.21
CA LYS A 376 -3.92 -34.36 -13.07
C LYS A 376 -2.49 -34.58 -13.58
N PRO A 377 -1.53 -33.67 -13.32
CA PRO A 377 -0.14 -33.87 -13.72
C PRO A 377 0.51 -35.03 -12.97
N ASP A 378 1.60 -35.55 -13.52
CA ASP A 378 2.45 -36.53 -12.84
C ASP A 378 2.94 -35.97 -11.49
N SER A 379 2.91 -36.80 -10.45
CA SER A 379 3.21 -36.37 -9.08
C SER A 379 4.66 -35.89 -8.92
N LEU A 380 5.62 -36.49 -9.63
CA LEU A 380 7.03 -36.05 -9.57
C LEU A 380 7.22 -34.70 -10.26
N ILE A 381 6.48 -34.43 -11.35
CA ILE A 381 6.47 -33.12 -12.01
C ILE A 381 5.88 -32.06 -11.07
N ALA A 382 4.74 -32.36 -10.44
CA ALA A 382 4.09 -31.44 -9.51
C ALA A 382 4.97 -31.14 -8.29
N GLU A 383 5.58 -32.17 -7.70
CA GLU A 383 6.51 -32.02 -6.57
C GLU A 383 7.72 -31.16 -6.92
N LYS A 384 8.33 -31.36 -8.09
CA LYS A 384 9.41 -30.50 -8.55
C LYS A 384 8.96 -29.05 -8.66
N ALA A 385 7.80 -28.79 -9.27
CA ALA A 385 7.28 -27.44 -9.43
C ALA A 385 6.98 -26.74 -8.10
N PHE A 386 6.45 -27.47 -7.10
CA PHE A 386 6.25 -26.93 -5.75
C PHE A 386 7.58 -26.66 -5.02
N ASN A 387 8.58 -27.53 -5.17
CA ASN A 387 9.91 -27.29 -4.60
C ASN A 387 10.59 -26.07 -5.24
N ASP A 388 10.51 -25.94 -6.57
CA ASP A 388 10.98 -24.75 -7.29
C ASP A 388 10.24 -23.49 -6.83
N PHE A 389 8.94 -23.59 -6.54
CA PHE A 389 8.17 -22.48 -5.99
C PHE A 389 8.67 -22.03 -4.61
N LEU A 390 9.01 -22.97 -3.72
CA LEU A 390 9.59 -22.67 -2.39
C LEU A 390 10.94 -21.92 -2.47
N GLU A 391 11.69 -22.12 -3.55
CA GLU A 391 12.90 -21.35 -3.83
C GLU A 391 12.56 -19.98 -4.45
N ASN A 392 11.66 -19.93 -5.41
CA ASN A 392 11.30 -18.70 -6.14
C ASN A 392 10.63 -17.65 -5.24
N ILE A 393 9.93 -18.05 -4.17
CA ILE A 393 9.25 -17.13 -3.24
C ILE A 393 10.22 -16.32 -2.38
N LYS A 394 11.47 -16.77 -2.22
CA LYS A 394 12.50 -16.03 -1.46
C LYS A 394 12.79 -14.71 -2.16
N LEU A 395 12.87 -13.61 -1.40
CA LEU A 395 13.02 -12.26 -1.97
C LEU A 395 14.19 -12.14 -2.96
N ALA A 396 15.33 -12.78 -2.66
CA ALA A 396 16.52 -12.76 -3.50
C ALA A 396 16.32 -13.39 -4.89
N ASN A 397 15.30 -14.24 -5.06
CA ASN A 397 14.99 -14.93 -6.31
C ASN A 397 13.84 -14.26 -7.09
N CYS A 398 13.15 -13.31 -6.47
CA CYS A 398 12.08 -12.52 -7.09
C CYS A 398 12.64 -11.41 -8.01
N ASP A 399 11.85 -11.03 -9.02
CA ASP A 399 12.17 -9.88 -9.87
C ASP A 399 11.64 -8.58 -9.23
N TYR A 400 12.50 -7.57 -9.09
CA TYR A 400 12.16 -6.27 -8.51
C TYR A 400 11.71 -5.27 -9.58
N PHE A 401 10.57 -4.63 -9.35
CA PHE A 401 10.01 -3.56 -10.20
C PHE A 401 10.19 -2.20 -9.52
N GLU A 402 11.28 -1.52 -9.88
CA GLU A 402 11.59 -0.19 -9.34
C GLU A 402 10.55 0.85 -9.72
N ASP A 403 10.04 0.78 -10.95
CA ASP A 403 9.03 1.69 -11.48
C ASP A 403 7.70 1.59 -10.71
N VAL A 404 7.28 0.38 -10.32
CA VAL A 404 6.10 0.15 -9.46
C VAL A 404 6.31 0.81 -8.09
N SER A 405 7.45 0.50 -7.44
CA SER A 405 7.78 1.06 -6.12
C SER A 405 7.89 2.58 -6.15
N ASN A 406 8.45 3.13 -7.23
CA ASN A 406 8.55 4.57 -7.44
C ASN A 406 7.19 5.19 -7.71
N ALA A 407 6.31 4.55 -8.48
CA ALA A 407 4.96 5.05 -8.74
C ALA A 407 4.13 5.16 -7.46
N ILE A 408 4.12 4.11 -6.63
CA ILE A 408 3.41 4.10 -5.34
C ILE A 408 3.93 5.20 -4.41
N ASN A 409 5.24 5.43 -4.40
CA ASN A 409 5.86 6.48 -3.59
C ASN A 409 5.90 7.86 -4.26
N THR A 410 5.23 8.04 -5.42
CA THR A 410 5.23 9.27 -6.24
C THR A 410 6.64 9.84 -6.47
N ARG A 411 7.57 8.94 -6.79
CA ARG A 411 9.02 9.15 -6.76
C ARG A 411 9.65 9.02 -8.15
N ILE A 412 10.77 9.70 -8.33
CA ILE A 412 11.61 9.60 -9.54
C ILE A 412 12.94 8.87 -9.25
N PRO A 413 13.55 8.14 -10.21
CA PRO A 413 13.20 8.09 -11.64
C PRO A 413 11.86 7.41 -11.91
N GLY A 414 11.07 7.95 -12.84
CA GLY A 414 9.69 7.51 -13.02
C GLY A 414 8.97 8.22 -14.15
N LYS A 415 7.84 7.65 -14.54
CA LYS A 415 6.92 8.21 -15.53
C LYS A 415 5.69 8.77 -14.80
N ILE A 416 5.33 10.01 -15.13
CA ILE A 416 4.15 10.69 -14.64
C ILE A 416 3.23 10.89 -15.85
N GLU A 417 2.13 10.17 -15.91
CA GLU A 417 1.11 10.34 -16.95
C GLU A 417 0.49 11.74 -16.86
N ALA A 418 0.09 12.34 -17.98
CA ALA A 418 -0.38 13.73 -18.02
C ALA A 418 -1.68 13.92 -17.25
N GLU A 419 -2.55 12.91 -17.22
CA GLU A 419 -3.78 12.87 -16.43
C GLU A 419 -3.53 12.83 -14.91
N ASN A 420 -2.30 12.52 -14.49
CA ASN A 420 -1.84 12.49 -13.10
C ASN A 420 -1.25 13.84 -12.63
N TYR A 421 -1.82 14.94 -13.09
CA TYR A 421 -1.58 16.26 -12.49
C TYR A 421 -2.06 16.29 -11.03
N GLY A 422 -1.64 17.27 -10.23
CA GLY A 422 -1.92 17.26 -8.78
C GLY A 422 -3.42 17.33 -8.41
N PHE A 423 -3.72 17.00 -7.15
CA PHE A 423 -5.08 16.98 -6.59
C PHE A 423 -5.47 18.26 -5.82
N GLY A 424 -4.70 19.34 -5.95
CA GLY A 424 -4.98 20.61 -5.29
C GLY A 424 -6.18 21.38 -5.87
N GLY A 425 -6.72 20.95 -7.01
CA GLY A 425 -7.88 21.56 -7.67
C GLY A 425 -7.55 22.76 -8.58
N TYR A 426 -8.61 23.41 -9.04
CA TYR A 426 -8.56 24.56 -9.95
C TYR A 426 -7.73 25.72 -9.36
N ASN A 427 -6.92 26.36 -10.19
CA ASN A 427 -5.94 27.40 -9.83
C ASN A 427 -4.83 26.97 -8.85
N LYS A 428 -4.74 25.69 -8.49
CA LYS A 428 -3.65 25.15 -7.65
C LYS A 428 -2.85 24.09 -8.39
N SER A 429 -3.51 23.03 -8.86
CA SER A 429 -2.88 21.93 -9.59
C SER A 429 -3.13 21.97 -11.10
N TYR A 430 -4.19 22.65 -11.52
CA TYR A 430 -4.48 22.89 -12.93
C TYR A 430 -5.20 24.21 -13.12
N PHE A 431 -5.23 24.68 -14.35
CA PHE A 431 -6.13 25.72 -14.83
C PHE A 431 -6.55 25.39 -16.25
N VAL A 432 -7.86 25.37 -16.45
CA VAL A 432 -8.52 25.19 -17.74
C VAL A 432 -9.57 26.29 -17.92
N LEU A 433 -9.83 26.68 -19.15
CA LEU A 433 -10.77 27.76 -19.46
C LEU A 433 -12.23 27.30 -19.29
N ASP A 434 -12.52 26.06 -19.70
CA ASP A 434 -13.80 25.41 -19.48
C ASP A 434 -13.80 24.72 -18.12
N THR A 435 -14.58 25.26 -17.18
CA THR A 435 -14.75 24.69 -15.84
C THR A 435 -16.11 24.02 -15.64
N LEU A 436 -17.00 24.13 -16.63
CA LEU A 436 -18.37 23.63 -16.56
C LEU A 436 -18.44 22.16 -16.98
N ASN A 437 -17.72 21.80 -18.04
CA ASN A 437 -17.71 20.42 -18.54
C ASN A 437 -16.67 19.58 -17.79
N LYS A 438 -17.12 18.45 -17.26
CA LYS A 438 -16.24 17.49 -16.58
C LYS A 438 -15.53 16.58 -17.57
N SER A 439 -14.42 16.01 -17.12
CA SER A 439 -13.65 15.06 -17.91
C SER A 439 -14.47 13.84 -18.26
N GLU A 440 -14.32 13.37 -19.49
CA GLU A 440 -14.99 12.18 -20.00
C GLU A 440 -14.37 10.89 -19.43
N PHE A 441 -13.06 10.92 -19.12
CA PHE A 441 -12.28 9.77 -18.70
C PHE A 441 -11.39 10.08 -17.48
N TYR A 442 -10.97 9.04 -16.77
CA TYR A 442 -10.08 9.02 -15.61
C TYR A 442 -10.56 9.79 -14.37
N ARG A 443 -10.52 11.14 -14.42
CA ARG A 443 -10.85 12.07 -13.31
C ARG A 443 -12.16 12.79 -13.60
N LYS A 444 -13.24 12.02 -13.61
CA LYS A 444 -14.59 12.47 -14.05
C LYS A 444 -15.24 13.55 -13.18
N THR A 445 -14.66 13.89 -12.03
CA THR A 445 -15.14 14.98 -11.16
C THR A 445 -14.47 16.33 -11.48
N GLU A 446 -13.45 16.34 -12.32
CA GLU A 446 -12.63 17.51 -12.66
C GLU A 446 -12.78 17.92 -14.12
N PRO A 447 -12.58 19.20 -14.48
CA PRO A 447 -12.87 19.70 -15.83
C PRO A 447 -11.70 19.56 -16.83
N VAL A 448 -10.57 18.97 -16.44
CA VAL A 448 -9.43 18.80 -17.35
C VAL A 448 -9.78 17.78 -18.42
N LYS A 449 -9.61 18.14 -19.70
CA LYS A 449 -10.00 17.32 -20.86
C LYS A 449 -9.02 16.14 -21.04
N ILE A 450 -9.42 14.97 -20.55
CA ILE A 450 -8.68 13.71 -20.69
C ILE A 450 -9.28 12.94 -21.87
N LYS A 451 -8.41 12.32 -22.67
CA LYS A 451 -8.78 11.53 -23.85
C LYS A 451 -8.20 10.13 -23.77
N LEU A 452 -8.97 9.19 -24.28
CA LEU A 452 -8.54 7.80 -24.44
C LEU A 452 -7.78 7.66 -25.77
N ASP A 453 -6.53 7.22 -25.69
CA ASP A 453 -5.64 7.10 -26.86
C ASP A 453 -5.64 5.70 -27.45
N SER A 454 -5.68 4.67 -26.61
CA SER A 454 -5.84 3.29 -27.04
C SER A 454 -7.30 2.86 -27.00
N LYS A 455 -7.79 2.28 -28.11
CA LYS A 455 -9.10 1.62 -28.15
C LYS A 455 -9.00 0.11 -27.93
N ASP A 456 -7.80 -0.38 -27.64
CA ASP A 456 -7.59 -1.79 -27.37
C ASP A 456 -8.41 -2.18 -26.13
N LYS A 457 -9.29 -3.17 -26.30
CA LYS A 457 -10.16 -3.70 -25.25
C LYS A 457 -9.53 -4.89 -24.51
N ASP A 458 -8.33 -5.30 -24.90
CA ASP A 458 -7.58 -6.38 -24.26
C ASP A 458 -6.48 -5.84 -23.32
N GLN A 459 -5.88 -4.68 -23.60
CA GLN A 459 -4.89 -4.02 -22.72
C GLN A 459 -5.36 -3.77 -21.26
N PHE A 460 -4.72 -4.38 -20.26
CA PHE A 460 -5.23 -4.34 -18.87
C PHE A 460 -5.34 -2.93 -18.23
N TRP A 461 -4.57 -1.94 -18.73
CA TRP A 461 -4.65 -0.52 -18.38
C TRP A 461 -4.91 0.32 -19.64
N SER A 462 -5.41 1.54 -19.45
CA SER A 462 -5.82 2.42 -20.55
C SER A 462 -4.78 3.50 -20.82
N ASP A 463 -4.35 3.64 -22.07
CA ASP A 463 -3.49 4.75 -22.48
C ASP A 463 -4.35 6.01 -22.65
N GLN A 464 -3.99 7.08 -21.93
CA GLN A 464 -4.74 8.33 -21.89
C GLN A 464 -3.81 9.54 -22.02
N SER A 465 -4.38 10.67 -22.41
CA SER A 465 -3.67 11.93 -22.54
C SER A 465 -4.54 13.12 -22.18
N VAL A 466 -3.90 14.26 -21.94
CA VAL A 466 -4.58 15.53 -21.65
C VAL A 466 -4.44 16.48 -22.84
N GLU A 467 -5.56 17.08 -23.24
CA GLU A 467 -5.57 18.17 -24.20
C GLU A 467 -5.67 19.51 -23.48
N LEU A 468 -4.75 20.43 -23.78
CA LEU A 468 -4.69 21.77 -23.22
C LEU A 468 -4.65 22.82 -24.32
N GLN A 469 -5.39 23.92 -24.11
CA GLN A 469 -5.44 25.08 -24.99
C GLN A 469 -4.54 26.21 -24.47
N LYS A 470 -4.37 27.25 -25.29
CA LYS A 470 -3.62 28.45 -24.92
C LYS A 470 -4.05 29.01 -23.56
N SER A 471 -3.07 29.23 -22.69
CA SER A 471 -3.18 29.73 -21.30
C SER A 471 -3.51 28.68 -20.24
N GLU A 472 -3.87 27.46 -20.65
CA GLU A 472 -4.11 26.34 -19.73
C GLU A 472 -2.80 25.74 -19.24
N TRP A 473 -2.84 25.16 -18.04
CA TRP A 473 -1.66 24.59 -17.40
C TRP A 473 -1.98 23.46 -16.43
N LEU A 474 -0.97 22.59 -16.25
CA LEU A 474 -0.97 21.50 -15.28
C LEU A 474 0.27 21.59 -14.39
N VAL A 475 0.15 21.13 -13.15
CA VAL A 475 1.21 21.05 -12.16
C VAL A 475 1.30 19.63 -11.64
N TYR A 476 2.52 19.12 -11.54
CA TYR A 476 2.81 17.79 -11.04
C TYR A 476 3.83 17.90 -9.91
N ASN A 477 3.55 17.23 -8.79
CA ASN A 477 4.44 17.11 -7.64
C ASN A 477 4.99 15.69 -7.59
N PHE A 478 6.26 15.56 -7.24
CA PHE A 478 6.96 14.28 -7.16
C PHE A 478 8.15 14.37 -6.22
N THR A 479 8.63 13.23 -5.73
CA THR A 479 9.74 13.17 -4.78
C THR A 479 11.01 12.63 -5.42
N SER A 480 12.16 13.19 -5.06
CA SER A 480 13.48 12.61 -5.37
C SER A 480 14.20 12.20 -4.09
N LEU A 481 14.88 11.04 -4.10
CA LEU A 481 15.66 10.59 -2.95
C LEU A 481 16.97 11.36 -2.76
N GLU A 482 17.44 12.03 -3.81
CA GLU A 482 18.77 12.59 -3.91
C GLU A 482 18.74 13.95 -4.59
N SER A 483 19.63 14.85 -4.17
CA SER A 483 19.87 16.08 -4.91
C SER A 483 20.81 15.78 -6.08
N LYS A 484 20.26 15.50 -7.26
CA LYS A 484 21.06 15.25 -8.48
C LYS A 484 20.39 15.76 -9.76
N LYS A 485 21.12 15.66 -10.87
CA LYS A 485 20.69 16.06 -12.20
C LYS A 485 19.95 14.91 -12.88
N TYR A 486 18.76 15.19 -13.38
CA TYR A 486 17.91 14.23 -14.10
C TYR A 486 17.58 14.73 -15.50
N GLN A 487 17.43 13.80 -16.44
CA GLN A 487 16.93 14.05 -17.79
C GLN A 487 15.41 14.06 -17.77
N PHE A 488 14.82 15.06 -18.44
CA PHE A 488 13.38 15.18 -18.61
C PHE A 488 13.00 14.94 -20.07
N THR A 489 12.08 14.01 -20.29
CA THR A 489 11.47 13.73 -21.59
C THR A 489 9.96 13.93 -21.47
N LEU A 490 9.37 14.63 -22.44
CA LEU A 490 7.92 14.83 -22.53
C LEU A 490 7.42 14.10 -23.77
N LYS A 491 6.41 13.24 -23.65
CA LYS A 491 5.69 12.72 -24.81
C LYS A 491 4.47 13.60 -25.06
N ALA A 492 4.46 14.27 -26.21
CA ALA A 492 3.41 15.24 -26.54
C ALA A 492 3.29 15.46 -28.06
N SER A 493 2.19 16.09 -28.47
CA SER A 493 1.97 16.54 -29.84
C SER A 493 1.31 17.93 -29.86
N SER A 494 1.41 18.59 -31.02
CA SER A 494 0.64 19.78 -31.34
C SER A 494 -0.70 19.41 -31.96
N GLY A 495 -1.69 20.28 -31.85
CA GLY A 495 -2.86 20.24 -32.72
C GLY A 495 -2.50 20.56 -34.19
N GLU A 496 -3.40 21.21 -34.92
CA GLU A 496 -3.17 21.55 -36.33
C GLU A 496 -1.95 22.46 -36.58
N LYS A 497 -1.60 23.29 -35.60
CA LYS A 497 -0.52 24.28 -35.66
C LYS A 497 0.51 24.04 -34.56
N PRO A 498 1.80 24.31 -34.80
CA PRO A 498 2.84 24.21 -33.79
C PRO A 498 2.46 24.93 -32.49
N THR A 499 2.68 24.29 -31.35
CA THR A 499 2.31 24.83 -30.03
C THR A 499 3.55 25.18 -29.22
N LYS A 500 3.52 26.32 -28.53
CA LYS A 500 4.60 26.78 -27.65
C LYS A 500 4.23 26.44 -26.22
N LEU A 501 5.16 25.87 -25.48
CA LEU A 501 5.05 25.58 -24.05
C LEU A 501 6.04 26.43 -23.25
N VAL A 502 5.70 26.68 -21.99
CA VAL A 502 6.65 27.04 -20.94
C VAL A 502 6.60 25.94 -19.90
N ILE A 503 7.72 25.25 -19.72
CA ILE A 503 7.91 24.23 -18.69
C ILE A 503 8.73 24.85 -17.57
N GLU A 504 8.20 24.83 -16.36
CA GLU A 504 8.84 25.36 -15.17
C GLU A 504 9.16 24.23 -14.20
N ILE A 505 10.44 23.98 -13.93
CA ILE A 505 10.94 22.94 -13.02
C ILE A 505 11.63 23.65 -11.86
N ASN A 506 11.07 23.55 -10.66
CA ASN A 506 11.57 24.23 -9.45
C ASN A 506 11.97 25.71 -9.72
N ASN A 507 11.09 26.47 -10.37
CA ASN A 507 11.25 27.88 -10.77
C ASN A 507 12.16 28.16 -11.99
N LYS A 508 12.86 27.15 -12.53
CA LYS A 508 13.60 27.30 -13.79
C LYS A 508 12.68 27.08 -14.98
N LYS A 509 12.57 28.10 -15.84
CA LYS A 509 11.70 28.09 -17.02
C LYS A 509 12.46 27.70 -18.28
N VAL A 510 11.84 26.83 -19.07
CA VAL A 510 12.28 26.46 -20.42
C VAL A 510 11.13 26.70 -21.39
N LYS A 511 11.44 27.40 -22.48
CA LYS A 511 10.51 27.57 -23.60
C LYS A 511 10.72 26.42 -24.56
N PHE A 512 9.64 25.79 -24.98
CA PHE A 512 9.68 24.64 -25.88
C PHE A 512 8.64 24.80 -26.98
N THR A 513 8.90 24.30 -28.17
CA THR A 513 7.93 24.30 -29.27
C THR A 513 7.71 22.88 -29.74
N ILE A 514 6.45 22.44 -29.78
CA ILE A 514 6.06 21.15 -30.34
C ILE A 514 5.57 21.39 -31.77
N ASN A 515 6.19 20.70 -32.73
CA ASN A 515 5.87 20.80 -34.15
C ASN A 515 5.15 19.57 -34.71
N ASN A 516 5.27 18.43 -34.04
CA ASN A 516 4.75 17.15 -34.49
C ASN A 516 3.25 17.04 -34.18
N LYS A 517 2.46 16.60 -35.16
CA LYS A 517 1.01 16.36 -34.99
C LYS A 517 0.73 15.07 -34.21
N ASP A 518 1.62 14.08 -34.33
CA ASP A 518 1.55 12.82 -33.61
C ASP A 518 2.34 12.89 -32.30
N LEU A 519 1.95 12.05 -31.33
CA LEU A 519 2.65 11.95 -30.05
C LEU A 519 4.08 11.48 -30.27
N THR A 520 5.03 12.31 -29.85
CA THR A 520 6.46 12.04 -30.00
C THR A 520 7.19 12.36 -28.71
N GLU A 521 8.29 11.65 -28.45
CA GLU A 521 9.15 11.93 -27.31
C GLU A 521 10.04 13.14 -27.59
N LEU A 522 10.04 14.07 -26.63
CA LEU A 522 10.69 15.37 -26.75
C LEU A 522 11.62 15.56 -25.56
N SER A 523 12.93 15.61 -25.82
CA SER A 523 13.91 15.90 -24.78
C SER A 523 13.78 17.37 -24.32
N ILE A 524 13.38 17.56 -23.07
CA ILE A 524 13.26 18.90 -22.45
C ILE A 524 14.61 19.37 -21.91
N GLY A 525 15.52 18.44 -21.63
CA GLY A 525 16.88 18.68 -21.17
C GLY A 525 17.12 18.15 -19.76
N ASN A 526 18.20 18.62 -19.14
CA ASN A 526 18.64 18.12 -17.84
C ASN A 526 18.52 19.18 -16.75
N PHE A 527 17.98 18.80 -15.60
CA PHE A 527 17.67 19.71 -14.49
C PHE A 527 18.13 19.14 -13.17
N ASN A 528 18.65 20.01 -12.30
CA ASN A 528 18.97 19.63 -10.93
C ASN A 528 17.68 19.60 -10.10
N LEU A 529 17.45 18.49 -9.44
CA LEU A 529 16.37 18.32 -8.46
C LEU A 529 16.95 18.35 -7.06
N LYS A 530 16.12 18.75 -6.10
CA LYS A 530 16.46 18.67 -4.68
C LYS A 530 15.99 17.31 -4.13
N LYS A 531 16.68 16.79 -3.13
CA LYS A 531 16.14 15.72 -2.29
C LYS A 531 14.81 16.18 -1.67
N GLY A 532 13.82 15.29 -1.67
CA GLY A 532 12.46 15.56 -1.23
C GLY A 532 11.55 16.01 -2.38
N GLU A 533 10.57 16.84 -2.06
CA GLU A 533 9.53 17.27 -3.00
C GLU A 533 10.07 18.15 -4.13
N ASN A 534 9.59 17.95 -5.34
CA ASN A 534 9.89 18.74 -6.52
C ASN A 534 8.61 19.00 -7.30
N LYS A 535 8.63 20.03 -8.14
CA LYS A 535 7.46 20.44 -8.92
C LYS A 535 7.82 20.75 -10.37
N ILE A 536 6.96 20.30 -11.28
CA ILE A 536 6.92 20.71 -12.67
C ILE A 536 5.59 21.38 -12.99
N LYS A 537 5.62 22.49 -13.71
CA LYS A 537 4.44 23.14 -14.29
C LYS A 537 4.59 23.21 -15.81
N ILE A 538 3.59 22.74 -16.54
CA ILE A 538 3.52 22.84 -18.00
C ILE A 538 2.43 23.83 -18.36
N LEU A 539 2.80 24.93 -19.03
CA LEU A 539 1.89 25.99 -19.47
C LEU A 539 1.87 26.05 -21.00
N VAL A 540 0.69 25.99 -21.60
CA VAL A 540 0.50 26.18 -23.04
C VAL A 540 0.44 27.68 -23.36
N LYS A 541 1.31 28.14 -24.26
CA LYS A 541 1.43 29.55 -24.68
C LYS A 541 0.76 29.87 -26.00
N SER A 542 0.49 28.88 -26.85
CA SER A 542 -0.19 29.08 -28.14
C SER A 542 -0.87 27.81 -28.63
N ASN A 543 -1.98 27.93 -29.38
CA ASN A 543 -2.68 26.80 -29.99
C ASN A 543 -3.07 25.70 -28.98
N VAL A 544 -3.04 24.43 -29.39
CA VAL A 544 -3.44 23.26 -28.60
C VAL A 544 -2.26 22.31 -28.45
N ALA A 545 -2.08 21.75 -27.27
CA ALA A 545 -1.11 20.70 -26.97
C ALA A 545 -1.83 19.45 -26.45
N LYS A 546 -1.43 18.29 -26.94
CA LYS A 546 -1.79 16.99 -26.39
C LYS A 546 -0.59 16.46 -25.60
N LEU A 547 -0.77 16.18 -24.32
CA LEU A 547 0.27 15.69 -23.41
C LEU A 547 -0.05 14.25 -23.02
N ASP A 548 0.91 13.34 -23.22
CA ASP A 548 0.78 11.92 -22.85
C ASP A 548 1.48 11.68 -21.51
N TRP A 549 2.80 11.88 -21.41
CA TRP A 549 3.50 11.74 -20.13
C TRP A 549 4.80 12.51 -20.02
N ILE A 550 5.30 12.61 -18.79
CA ILE A 550 6.61 13.15 -18.42
C ILE A 550 7.44 12.00 -17.85
N TYR A 551 8.62 11.75 -18.43
CA TYR A 551 9.58 10.78 -17.91
C TYR A 551 10.82 11.49 -17.38
N ILE A 552 11.23 11.10 -16.18
CA ILE A 552 12.34 11.71 -15.44
C ILE A 552 13.33 10.59 -15.09
N LYS A 553 14.55 10.65 -15.62
CA LYS A 553 15.58 9.61 -15.47
C LYS A 553 16.94 10.13 -15.02
#